data_AF-A0A061BPK3-F1
#
_entry.id   AF-A0A061BPK3-F1
#
_cell.length_a   1.000
_cell.length_b   1.000
_cell.length_c   1.000
_cell.angle_alpha   90.00
_cell.angle_beta   90.00
_cell.angle_gamma   90.00
#
_symmetry.space_group_name_H-M   'P 1'
#
loop_
_entity.id
_entity.type
_entity.pdbx_description
1 polymer ?
#
loop_
_entity_poly.entity_id
_entity_poly.type
_entity_poly.pdbx_seq_one_letter_code
_entity_poly.pdbx_strand_id
1 'polypeptide(L)'
;MLISLGHLAGQLGGFVGESESVKKAVVKAIIAKINSHEELKNDYSSLVTNLSESVKSGGQSDDTQKISELKSKVTQKIAEITDQIKLLEKPNNHLNNLPPSPSPSADSAKLRSKLEALEKVEKLCDFYTNFNNPQNDPKNLLVNLCDGLQTFLGFSSDSKGYTGSGIVYSDLDRLCDAVMGFLSGVLNAVKDDDAVRTYDKDISGDKIDTVISMLQSSIGSGRDGLVDAVAAVKEWLEGYGSQLNNKITAVKEPIEVMKNLVEHDKNEIKIEKDKNLITQVQEWTERAGRYASYADKAKKALKDIDPTLLGKLKCSISLLVQATGTFKAAAEDGDLKDVYEEAGQKMHELHVFLEKRFKTYTYNLHKYLKDQIGALNGDLTNFKNKQFSRLFSSINIELFNAFNTVQTAIERLETNYQSRIVDGLSPIVENAKLLKGKVESEKGILRTQVTSLGDRMSALTTLYRSVNSEVPDEVNKFKKSDGWSVEQYVEQFKVTIKDKISEYVTDELCDKITAALKKFTDPIANDEGDVEGSLDVIQKAVVTCAGKYKNFENIVKVWLKLYY
;
A
#
# COMPACT_ATOMS: atom_id res chain seq x y z
N MET A 1 42.11 -62.61 -91.81
CA MET A 1 40.94 -63.50 -92.06
C MET A 1 39.84 -63.07 -91.11
N LEU A 2 38.70 -62.57 -91.61
CA LEU A 2 37.58 -62.14 -90.76
C LEU A 2 36.73 -63.37 -90.40
N ILE A 3 36.86 -63.83 -89.16
CA ILE A 3 35.97 -64.85 -88.59
C ILE A 3 34.61 -64.18 -88.37
N SER A 4 33.56 -64.65 -89.05
CA SER A 4 32.21 -64.10 -88.87
C SER A 4 31.64 -64.53 -87.52
N LEU A 5 30.70 -63.74 -86.96
CA LEU A 5 29.99 -64.15 -85.73
C LEU A 5 29.32 -65.52 -85.87
N GLY A 6 28.80 -65.86 -87.07
CA GLY A 6 28.23 -67.20 -87.33
C GLY A 6 29.27 -68.33 -87.26
N HIS A 7 30.52 -68.08 -87.67
CA HIS A 7 31.59 -69.07 -87.57
C HIS A 7 32.07 -69.23 -86.11
N LEU A 8 32.20 -68.12 -85.38
CA LEU A 8 32.57 -68.12 -83.95
C LEU A 8 31.46 -68.74 -83.08
N ALA A 9 30.19 -68.43 -83.37
CA ALA A 9 29.04 -69.06 -82.74
C ALA A 9 28.93 -70.55 -83.10
N GLY A 10 29.26 -70.94 -84.33
CA GLY A 10 29.32 -72.36 -84.74
C GLY A 10 30.40 -73.14 -83.98
N GLN A 11 31.58 -72.54 -83.78
CA GLN A 11 32.64 -73.11 -82.94
C GLN A 11 32.21 -73.21 -81.48
N LEU A 12 31.60 -72.15 -80.91
CA LEU A 12 31.03 -72.19 -79.57
C LEU A 12 29.90 -73.25 -79.46
N GLY A 13 29.12 -73.42 -80.52
CA GLY A 13 28.00 -74.34 -80.60
C GLY A 13 28.42 -75.80 -80.63
N GLY A 14 29.51 -76.14 -81.32
CA GLY A 14 30.18 -77.44 -81.15
C GLY A 14 30.70 -77.61 -79.72
N PHE A 15 31.42 -76.61 -79.21
CA PHE A 15 32.04 -76.66 -77.87
C PHE A 15 31.03 -76.77 -76.71
N VAL A 16 29.80 -76.26 -76.89
CA VAL A 16 28.70 -76.33 -75.90
C VAL A 16 27.78 -77.52 -76.17
N GLY A 17 27.52 -77.87 -77.43
CA GLY A 17 26.61 -78.95 -77.83
C GLY A 17 27.18 -80.37 -77.71
N GLU A 18 28.50 -80.53 -77.87
CA GLU A 18 29.21 -81.77 -77.56
C GLU A 18 29.68 -81.84 -76.10
N SER A 19 29.48 -80.77 -75.31
CA SER A 19 29.89 -80.74 -73.91
C SER A 19 29.02 -81.65 -73.03
N GLU A 20 29.57 -82.81 -72.72
CA GLU A 20 29.04 -83.75 -71.73
C GLU A 20 28.77 -83.08 -70.37
N SER A 21 29.54 -82.05 -70.01
CA SER A 21 29.32 -81.24 -68.81
C SER A 21 28.04 -80.40 -68.88
N VAL A 22 27.71 -79.84 -70.05
CA VAL A 22 26.47 -79.08 -70.27
C VAL A 22 25.27 -80.01 -70.26
N LYS A 23 25.36 -81.17 -70.94
CA LYS A 23 24.32 -82.21 -70.89
C LYS A 23 24.05 -82.65 -69.45
N LYS A 24 25.09 -83.02 -68.69
CA LYS A 24 24.98 -83.38 -67.27
C LYS A 24 24.48 -82.23 -66.38
N ALA A 25 24.75 -80.95 -66.71
CA ALA A 25 24.18 -79.82 -65.99
C ALA A 25 22.67 -79.67 -66.23
N VAL A 26 22.19 -79.83 -67.47
CA VAL A 26 20.75 -79.79 -67.80
C VAL A 26 20.00 -80.95 -67.15
N VAL A 27 20.54 -82.18 -67.18
CA VAL A 27 19.92 -83.32 -66.47
C VAL A 27 19.86 -83.07 -64.95
N LYS A 28 20.91 -82.51 -64.34
CA LYS A 28 20.89 -82.10 -62.93
C LYS A 28 19.85 -81.00 -62.65
N ALA A 29 19.65 -80.05 -63.55
CA ALA A 29 18.63 -79.01 -63.41
C ALA A 29 17.20 -79.58 -63.48
N ILE A 30 16.95 -80.53 -64.38
CA ILE A 30 15.68 -81.29 -64.47
C ILE A 30 15.44 -82.04 -63.15
N ILE A 31 16.43 -82.82 -62.70
CA ILE A 31 16.38 -83.55 -61.42
C ILE A 31 16.10 -82.60 -60.24
N ALA A 32 16.76 -81.44 -60.20
CA ALA A 32 16.58 -80.46 -59.13
C ALA A 32 15.17 -79.84 -59.13
N LYS A 33 14.65 -79.40 -60.30
CA LYS A 33 13.32 -78.77 -60.40
C LYS A 33 12.18 -79.75 -60.12
N ILE A 34 12.34 -81.03 -60.46
CA ILE A 34 11.39 -82.09 -60.07
C ILE A 34 11.48 -82.34 -58.56
N ASN A 35 12.68 -82.48 -57.98
CA ASN A 35 12.85 -82.71 -56.54
C ASN A 35 12.40 -81.52 -55.67
N SER A 36 12.38 -80.29 -56.19
CA SER A 36 11.92 -79.10 -55.46
C SER A 36 10.39 -78.98 -55.35
N HIS A 37 9.61 -79.95 -55.87
CA HIS A 37 8.17 -80.01 -55.71
C HIS A 37 7.79 -81.43 -55.30
N GLU A 38 7.32 -81.60 -54.06
CA GLU A 38 7.15 -82.93 -53.44
C GLU A 38 6.18 -83.84 -54.19
N GLU A 39 5.16 -83.28 -54.87
CA GLU A 39 4.30 -84.05 -55.77
C GLU A 39 5.02 -84.54 -57.03
N LEU A 40 5.77 -83.68 -57.71
CA LEU A 40 6.49 -84.06 -58.93
C LEU A 40 7.60 -85.07 -58.63
N LYS A 41 8.25 -84.94 -57.47
CA LYS A 41 9.22 -85.91 -56.95
C LYS A 41 8.63 -87.31 -56.83
N ASN A 42 7.37 -87.43 -56.42
CA ASN A 42 6.67 -88.72 -56.36
C ASN A 42 6.23 -89.17 -57.76
N ASP A 43 5.53 -88.31 -58.50
CA ASP A 43 4.95 -88.59 -59.84
C ASP A 43 6.01 -89.05 -60.87
N TYR A 44 7.24 -88.54 -60.77
CA TYR A 44 8.35 -88.83 -61.70
C TYR A 44 9.55 -89.56 -61.06
N SER A 45 9.38 -90.08 -59.83
CA SER A 45 10.43 -90.71 -59.00
C SER A 45 11.32 -91.73 -59.73
N SER A 46 10.73 -92.64 -60.52
CA SER A 46 11.45 -93.66 -61.28
C SER A 46 12.32 -93.07 -62.41
N LEU A 47 11.77 -92.11 -63.17
CA LEU A 47 12.50 -91.41 -64.23
C LEU A 47 13.65 -90.56 -63.66
N VAL A 48 13.41 -89.86 -62.54
CA VAL A 48 14.44 -89.10 -61.81
C VAL A 48 15.57 -90.01 -61.32
N THR A 49 15.24 -91.22 -60.85
CA THR A 49 16.25 -92.19 -60.39
C THR A 49 17.11 -92.66 -61.56
N ASN A 50 16.49 -93.07 -62.68
CA ASN A 50 17.19 -93.54 -63.88
C ASN A 50 18.09 -92.45 -64.52
N LEU A 51 17.67 -91.18 -64.46
CA LEU A 51 18.49 -90.02 -64.87
C LEU A 51 19.61 -89.71 -63.86
N SER A 52 19.38 -89.95 -62.58
CA SER A 52 20.39 -89.78 -61.53
C SER A 52 21.48 -90.87 -61.58
N GLU A 53 21.22 -92.00 -62.22
CA GLU A 53 22.18 -93.08 -62.44
C GLU A 53 23.03 -92.87 -63.70
N SER A 54 22.44 -92.45 -64.81
CA SER A 54 23.22 -92.16 -66.03
C SER A 54 24.17 -90.98 -65.87
N VAL A 55 23.78 -89.94 -65.10
CA VAL A 55 24.68 -88.83 -64.74
C VAL A 55 25.90 -89.29 -63.92
N LYS A 56 25.85 -90.46 -63.26
CA LYS A 56 26.98 -91.03 -62.50
C LYS A 56 27.86 -91.97 -63.31
N SER A 57 27.36 -92.59 -64.39
CA SER A 57 28.14 -93.52 -65.20
C SER A 57 28.93 -92.79 -66.30
N GLY A 58 30.11 -93.32 -66.62
CA GLY A 58 31.05 -92.72 -67.57
C GLY A 58 30.90 -93.17 -69.02
N GLY A 59 29.71 -93.65 -69.43
CA GLY A 59 29.48 -94.30 -70.72
C GLY A 59 28.25 -93.76 -71.45
N GLN A 60 28.26 -93.90 -72.79
CA GLN A 60 27.17 -93.48 -73.67
C GLN A 60 25.90 -94.32 -73.43
N SER A 61 25.05 -93.84 -72.52
CA SER A 61 23.72 -94.37 -72.22
C SER A 61 22.65 -93.51 -72.90
N ASP A 62 21.50 -94.12 -73.22
CA ASP A 62 20.43 -93.51 -74.01
C ASP A 62 19.58 -92.50 -73.21
N ASP A 63 20.21 -91.40 -72.80
CA ASP A 63 19.56 -90.33 -72.03
C ASP A 63 18.65 -89.48 -72.92
N THR A 64 18.85 -89.51 -74.23
CA THR A 64 17.98 -88.83 -75.20
C THR A 64 16.59 -89.47 -75.25
N GLN A 65 16.50 -90.80 -75.33
CA GLN A 65 15.21 -91.49 -75.29
C GLN A 65 14.52 -91.36 -73.93
N LYS A 66 15.26 -91.43 -72.81
CA LYS A 66 14.69 -91.21 -71.47
C LYS A 66 14.10 -89.80 -71.31
N ILE A 67 14.78 -88.79 -71.86
CA ILE A 67 14.33 -87.38 -71.75
C ILE A 67 13.20 -87.08 -72.75
N SER A 68 13.12 -87.77 -73.89
CA SER A 68 11.92 -87.70 -74.75
C SER A 68 10.71 -88.41 -74.11
N GLU A 69 10.90 -89.51 -73.37
CA GLU A 69 9.85 -90.15 -72.58
C GLU A 69 9.36 -89.24 -71.43
N LEU A 70 10.29 -88.63 -70.68
CA LEU A 70 9.97 -87.64 -69.65
C LEU A 70 9.23 -86.44 -70.23
N LYS A 71 9.71 -85.88 -71.36
CA LYS A 71 9.03 -84.80 -72.08
C LYS A 71 7.59 -85.18 -72.41
N SER A 72 7.37 -86.31 -73.07
CA SER A 72 6.03 -86.78 -73.46
C SER A 72 5.07 -86.84 -72.27
N LYS A 73 5.52 -87.41 -71.14
CA LYS A 73 4.73 -87.49 -69.89
C LYS A 73 4.49 -86.12 -69.26
N VAL A 74 5.46 -85.20 -69.31
CA VAL A 74 5.33 -83.83 -68.81
C VAL A 74 4.35 -83.03 -69.67
N THR A 75 4.48 -83.04 -71.00
CA THR A 75 3.55 -82.37 -71.94
C THR A 75 2.12 -82.88 -71.75
N GLN A 76 1.93 -84.21 -71.60
CA GLN A 76 0.61 -84.77 -71.29
C GLN A 76 0.08 -84.23 -69.95
N LYS A 77 0.91 -84.18 -68.89
CA LYS A 77 0.49 -83.71 -67.57
C LYS A 77 0.20 -82.20 -67.55
N ILE A 78 0.92 -81.41 -68.34
CA ILE A 78 0.64 -79.98 -68.57
C ILE A 78 -0.74 -79.81 -69.19
N ALA A 79 -1.07 -80.58 -70.24
CA ALA A 79 -2.40 -80.55 -70.85
C ALA A 79 -3.52 -80.95 -69.85
N GLU A 80 -3.34 -82.06 -69.12
CA GLU A 80 -4.29 -82.53 -68.11
C GLU A 80 -4.55 -81.49 -67.00
N ILE A 81 -3.49 -80.86 -66.46
CA ILE A 81 -3.60 -79.84 -65.42
C ILE A 81 -4.18 -78.54 -65.97
N THR A 82 -3.81 -78.15 -67.19
CA THR A 82 -4.37 -76.98 -67.88
C THR A 82 -5.87 -77.12 -68.08
N ASP A 83 -6.35 -78.30 -68.49
CA ASP A 83 -7.79 -78.54 -68.68
C ASP A 83 -8.53 -78.72 -67.35
N GLN A 84 -7.89 -79.26 -66.30
CA GLN A 84 -8.43 -79.22 -64.92
C GLN A 84 -8.60 -77.78 -64.42
N ILE A 85 -7.61 -76.90 -64.64
CA ILE A 85 -7.71 -75.47 -64.29
C ILE A 85 -8.85 -74.80 -65.08
N LYS A 86 -8.96 -75.02 -66.40
CA LYS A 86 -10.10 -74.52 -67.21
C LYS A 86 -11.46 -75.05 -66.74
N LEU A 87 -11.53 -76.25 -66.15
CA LEU A 87 -12.77 -76.80 -65.60
C LEU A 87 -13.12 -76.19 -64.24
N LEU A 88 -12.12 -75.92 -63.39
CA LEU A 88 -12.28 -75.25 -62.10
C LEU A 88 -12.58 -73.75 -62.23
N GLU A 89 -12.07 -73.11 -63.29
CA GLU A 89 -12.25 -71.68 -63.57
C GLU A 89 -13.45 -71.38 -64.49
N LYS A 90 -14.26 -72.39 -64.84
CA LYS A 90 -15.55 -72.20 -65.55
C LYS A 90 -16.61 -71.63 -64.61
N PRO A 91 -17.36 -70.59 -65.00
CA PRO A 91 -18.51 -70.13 -64.23
C PRO A 91 -19.63 -71.18 -64.28
N ASN A 92 -20.05 -71.67 -63.11
CA ASN A 92 -21.24 -72.50 -62.98
C ASN A 92 -22.50 -71.64 -63.16
N ASN A 93 -23.10 -71.67 -64.36
CA ASN A 93 -24.31 -70.93 -64.73
C ASN A 93 -25.61 -71.38 -64.00
N HIS A 94 -25.49 -72.02 -62.84
CA HIS A 94 -26.60 -72.51 -62.00
C HIS A 94 -26.39 -72.21 -60.51
N LEU A 95 -26.06 -70.97 -60.15
CA LEU A 95 -26.64 -70.30 -58.96
C LEU A 95 -26.40 -68.78 -59.00
N ASN A 96 -27.43 -68.00 -59.37
CA ASN A 96 -27.38 -66.55 -59.23
C ASN A 96 -27.60 -66.16 -57.76
N ASN A 97 -26.52 -65.77 -57.06
CA ASN A 97 -26.44 -64.76 -55.98
C ASN A 97 -25.28 -65.04 -54.99
N LEU A 98 -24.04 -64.89 -55.44
CA LEU A 98 -22.89 -64.56 -54.58
C LEU A 98 -21.92 -63.63 -55.33
N PRO A 99 -21.20 -62.73 -54.64
CA PRO A 99 -20.17 -61.90 -55.27
C PRO A 99 -18.99 -62.74 -55.76
N PRO A 100 -18.30 -62.34 -56.84
CA PRO A 100 -17.14 -63.06 -57.35
C PRO A 100 -15.98 -63.02 -56.35
N SER A 101 -15.54 -64.18 -55.88
CA SER A 101 -14.30 -64.31 -55.11
C SER A 101 -13.09 -63.98 -56.01
N PRO A 102 -12.21 -63.04 -55.64
CA PRO A 102 -10.98 -62.76 -56.41
C PRO A 102 -9.91 -63.84 -56.27
N SER A 103 -10.05 -64.73 -55.28
CA SER A 103 -9.03 -65.70 -54.90
C SER A 103 -9.23 -67.05 -55.59
N PRO A 104 -8.19 -67.63 -56.22
CA PRO A 104 -8.14 -69.05 -56.53
C PRO A 104 -8.37 -69.89 -55.26
N SER A 105 -8.97 -71.08 -55.39
CA SER A 105 -9.02 -72.02 -54.25
C SER A 105 -7.59 -72.48 -53.92
N ALA A 106 -7.39 -73.04 -52.72
CA ALA A 106 -6.10 -73.62 -52.36
C ALA A 106 -5.66 -74.68 -53.40
N ASP A 107 -6.61 -75.45 -53.94
CA ASP A 107 -6.38 -76.46 -54.97
C ASP A 107 -5.97 -75.85 -56.31
N SER A 108 -6.63 -74.79 -56.79
CA SER A 108 -6.25 -74.18 -58.07
C SER A 108 -4.98 -73.34 -57.98
N ALA A 109 -4.65 -72.76 -56.82
CA ALA A 109 -3.33 -72.20 -56.55
C ALA A 109 -2.23 -73.28 -56.58
N LYS A 110 -2.48 -74.44 -55.97
CA LYS A 110 -1.56 -75.60 -55.98
C LYS A 110 -1.36 -76.17 -57.39
N LEU A 111 -2.45 -76.31 -58.16
CA LEU A 111 -2.40 -76.74 -59.56
C LEU A 111 -1.63 -75.74 -60.45
N ARG A 112 -1.81 -74.43 -60.25
CA ARG A 112 -1.04 -73.39 -60.96
C ARG A 112 0.46 -73.46 -60.65
N SER A 113 0.83 -73.68 -59.38
CA SER A 113 2.24 -73.92 -58.99
C SER A 113 2.80 -75.19 -59.62
N LYS A 114 2.03 -76.29 -59.64
CA LYS A 114 2.42 -77.55 -60.29
C LYS A 114 2.58 -77.40 -61.81
N LEU A 115 1.71 -76.61 -62.46
CA LEU A 115 1.79 -76.28 -63.88
C LEU A 115 3.07 -75.51 -64.21
N GLU A 116 3.35 -74.42 -63.50
CA GLU A 116 4.56 -73.61 -63.71
C GLU A 116 5.86 -74.43 -63.49
N ALA A 117 5.84 -75.35 -62.52
CA ALA A 117 6.93 -76.27 -62.28
C ALA A 117 7.12 -77.27 -63.45
N LEU A 118 6.03 -77.82 -63.99
CA LEU A 118 6.06 -78.71 -65.15
C LEU A 118 6.48 -77.99 -66.44
N GLU A 119 5.97 -76.78 -66.73
CA GLU A 119 6.41 -75.97 -67.87
C GLU A 119 7.92 -75.68 -67.83
N LYS A 120 8.47 -75.44 -66.63
CA LYS A 120 9.92 -75.25 -66.44
C LYS A 120 10.70 -76.55 -66.67
N VAL A 121 10.13 -77.71 -66.39
CA VAL A 121 10.73 -79.02 -66.75
C VAL A 121 10.61 -79.29 -68.25
N GLU A 122 9.47 -78.98 -68.88
CA GLU A 122 9.26 -79.12 -70.33
C GLU A 122 10.29 -78.30 -71.12
N LYS A 123 10.47 -77.03 -70.77
CA LYS A 123 11.48 -76.14 -71.40
C LYS A 123 12.92 -76.66 -71.23
N LEU A 124 13.24 -77.34 -70.12
CA LEU A 124 14.55 -77.98 -69.93
C LEU A 124 14.69 -79.27 -70.76
N CYS A 125 13.62 -80.06 -70.91
CA CYS A 125 13.60 -81.23 -71.79
C CYS A 125 13.65 -80.83 -73.28
N ASP A 126 13.04 -79.71 -73.66
CA ASP A 126 13.17 -79.08 -74.98
C ASP A 126 14.60 -78.63 -75.24
N PHE A 127 15.20 -77.92 -74.29
CA PHE A 127 16.61 -77.52 -74.39
C PHE A 127 17.52 -78.75 -74.57
N TYR A 128 17.31 -79.81 -73.78
CA TYR A 128 18.07 -81.07 -73.89
C TYR A 128 17.87 -81.77 -75.23
N THR A 129 16.63 -81.94 -75.69
CA THR A 129 16.33 -82.67 -76.94
C THR A 129 16.76 -81.90 -78.19
N ASN A 130 16.68 -80.57 -78.17
CA ASN A 130 17.11 -79.73 -79.28
C ASN A 130 18.64 -79.74 -79.50
N PHE A 131 19.46 -80.08 -78.50
CA PHE A 131 20.93 -80.19 -78.68
C PHE A 131 21.36 -81.16 -79.79
N ASN A 132 20.59 -82.23 -80.02
CA ASN A 132 20.98 -83.30 -80.95
C ASN A 132 20.60 -83.03 -82.41
N ASN A 133 20.02 -81.87 -82.75
CA ASN A 133 19.65 -81.53 -84.12
C ASN A 133 20.87 -80.98 -84.91
N PRO A 134 21.37 -81.65 -85.97
CA PRO A 134 22.56 -81.23 -86.70
C PRO A 134 22.35 -80.00 -87.61
N GLN A 135 21.15 -79.40 -87.56
CA GLN A 135 20.74 -78.25 -88.37
C GLN A 135 20.38 -77.02 -87.53
N ASN A 136 20.85 -76.98 -86.28
CA ASN A 136 20.70 -75.83 -85.39
C ASN A 136 21.51 -74.62 -85.91
N ASP A 137 20.82 -73.51 -86.21
CA ASP A 137 21.44 -72.18 -86.30
C ASP A 137 22.17 -71.90 -84.96
N PRO A 138 23.49 -71.60 -84.97
CA PRO A 138 24.23 -71.26 -83.75
C PRO A 138 23.61 -70.13 -82.93
N LYS A 139 22.85 -69.23 -83.58
CA LYS A 139 22.05 -68.19 -82.92
C LYS A 139 21.04 -68.78 -81.92
N ASN A 140 20.34 -69.86 -82.28
CA ASN A 140 19.29 -70.46 -81.44
C ASN A 140 19.88 -71.10 -80.18
N LEU A 141 21.06 -71.72 -80.27
CA LEU A 141 21.76 -72.26 -79.10
C LEU A 141 22.22 -71.15 -78.15
N LEU A 142 22.74 -70.04 -78.68
CA LEU A 142 23.12 -68.88 -77.87
C LEU A 142 21.91 -68.21 -77.21
N VAL A 143 20.79 -68.08 -77.92
CA VAL A 143 19.51 -67.59 -77.36
C VAL A 143 19.06 -68.50 -76.21
N ASN A 144 18.90 -69.80 -76.46
CA ASN A 144 18.44 -70.75 -75.44
C ASN A 144 19.37 -70.81 -74.21
N LEU A 145 20.70 -70.68 -74.40
CA LEU A 145 21.66 -70.61 -73.30
C LEU A 145 21.51 -69.32 -72.49
N CYS A 146 21.34 -68.17 -73.15
CA CYS A 146 21.08 -66.90 -72.50
C CYS A 146 19.75 -66.90 -71.74
N ASP A 147 18.67 -67.39 -72.34
CA ASP A 147 17.34 -67.45 -71.72
C ASP A 147 17.31 -68.45 -70.54
N GLY A 148 18.04 -69.56 -70.67
CA GLY A 148 18.29 -70.51 -69.58
C GLY A 148 19.07 -69.89 -68.42
N LEU A 149 20.11 -69.10 -68.70
CA LEU A 149 20.87 -68.36 -67.69
C LEU A 149 20.04 -67.24 -67.04
N GLN A 150 19.26 -66.49 -67.80
CA GLN A 150 18.33 -65.49 -67.27
C GLN A 150 17.32 -66.15 -66.31
N THR A 151 16.68 -67.25 -66.74
CA THR A 151 15.74 -68.02 -65.92
C THR A 151 16.40 -68.60 -64.66
N PHE A 152 17.60 -69.17 -64.79
CA PHE A 152 18.34 -69.74 -63.66
C PHE A 152 18.74 -68.68 -62.63
N LEU A 153 19.18 -67.51 -63.07
CA LEU A 153 19.54 -66.39 -62.20
C LEU A 153 18.31 -65.61 -61.69
N GLY A 154 17.14 -65.75 -62.33
CA GLY A 154 15.92 -65.01 -62.01
C GLY A 154 15.83 -63.63 -62.68
N PHE A 155 16.68 -63.34 -63.67
CA PHE A 155 16.67 -62.08 -64.43
C PHE A 155 15.50 -62.04 -65.43
N SER A 156 14.81 -60.90 -65.52
CA SER A 156 13.84 -60.61 -66.58
C SER A 156 14.38 -59.51 -67.49
N SER A 157 14.36 -59.78 -68.80
CA SER A 157 14.71 -58.79 -69.82
C SER A 157 13.72 -57.62 -69.90
N ASP A 158 12.46 -57.80 -69.48
CA ASP A 158 11.43 -56.76 -69.52
C ASP A 158 11.63 -55.71 -68.41
N SER A 159 11.91 -56.16 -67.18
CA SER A 159 12.26 -55.27 -66.07
C SER A 159 13.74 -54.84 -66.08
N LYS A 160 14.58 -55.53 -66.88
CA LYS A 160 16.05 -55.41 -66.90
C LYS A 160 16.69 -55.66 -65.54
N GLY A 161 16.06 -56.50 -64.73
CA GLY A 161 16.42 -56.75 -63.34
C GLY A 161 15.97 -58.12 -62.85
N TYR A 162 16.30 -58.43 -61.61
CA TYR A 162 16.10 -59.74 -61.00
C TYR A 162 14.78 -59.80 -60.24
N THR A 163 13.98 -60.80 -60.61
CA THR A 163 12.62 -61.07 -60.12
C THR A 163 12.59 -61.83 -58.80
N GLY A 164 13.73 -62.37 -58.34
CA GLY A 164 13.82 -63.30 -57.21
C GLY A 164 13.33 -64.73 -57.50
N SER A 165 12.90 -65.03 -58.74
CA SER A 165 12.38 -66.36 -59.13
C SER A 165 13.45 -67.41 -59.50
N GLY A 166 14.73 -67.05 -59.39
CA GLY A 166 15.90 -67.91 -59.64
C GLY A 166 16.91 -67.82 -58.50
N ILE A 167 18.17 -68.21 -58.73
CA ILE A 167 19.18 -68.31 -57.66
C ILE A 167 19.65 -66.96 -57.11
N VAL A 168 19.32 -65.83 -57.74
CA VAL A 168 19.60 -64.50 -57.21
C VAL A 168 18.29 -63.83 -56.81
N TYR A 169 18.15 -63.54 -55.52
CA TYR A 169 16.99 -62.86 -54.94
C TYR A 169 16.81 -61.44 -55.52
N SER A 170 15.63 -60.83 -55.36
CA SER A 170 15.21 -59.71 -56.21
C SER A 170 16.05 -58.44 -56.00
N ASP A 171 16.02 -57.53 -56.97
CA ASP A 171 16.68 -56.22 -56.82
C ASP A 171 16.02 -55.38 -55.70
N LEU A 172 14.76 -55.65 -55.36
CA LEU A 172 14.07 -55.02 -54.22
C LEU A 172 14.59 -55.58 -52.88
N ASP A 173 14.80 -56.89 -52.78
CA ASP A 173 15.37 -57.52 -51.59
C ASP A 173 16.82 -57.06 -51.35
N ARG A 174 17.62 -56.92 -52.42
CA ARG A 174 18.96 -56.32 -52.34
C ARG A 174 18.94 -54.85 -51.93
N LEU A 175 17.89 -54.10 -52.28
CA LEU A 175 17.69 -52.74 -51.78
C LEU A 175 17.35 -52.75 -50.29
N CYS A 176 16.56 -53.73 -49.81
CA CYS A 176 16.30 -53.93 -48.39
C CYS A 176 17.61 -54.22 -47.62
N ASP A 177 18.43 -55.14 -48.12
CA ASP A 177 19.77 -55.46 -47.59
C ASP A 177 20.67 -54.23 -47.55
N ALA A 178 20.70 -53.43 -48.63
CA ALA A 178 21.49 -52.21 -48.70
C ALA A 178 21.02 -51.14 -47.68
N VAL A 179 19.72 -51.02 -47.44
CA VAL A 179 19.16 -50.12 -46.41
C VAL A 179 19.50 -50.60 -45.01
N MET A 180 19.37 -51.90 -44.71
CA MET A 180 19.74 -52.46 -43.40
C MET A 180 21.24 -52.34 -43.13
N GLY A 181 22.08 -52.63 -44.13
CA GLY A 181 23.53 -52.44 -44.06
C GLY A 181 23.92 -50.97 -43.88
N PHE A 182 23.24 -50.04 -44.57
CA PHE A 182 23.45 -48.60 -44.39
C PHE A 182 23.09 -48.13 -42.97
N LEU A 183 21.91 -48.51 -42.47
CA LEU A 183 21.47 -48.16 -41.11
C LEU A 183 22.39 -48.75 -40.04
N SER A 184 22.83 -50.00 -40.20
CA SER A 184 23.82 -50.64 -39.32
C SER A 184 25.15 -49.88 -39.33
N GLY A 185 25.65 -49.49 -40.52
CA GLY A 185 26.88 -48.72 -40.67
C GLY A 185 26.80 -47.33 -40.04
N VAL A 186 25.67 -46.62 -40.20
CA VAL A 186 25.46 -45.30 -39.59
C VAL A 186 25.39 -45.40 -38.06
N LEU A 187 24.58 -46.31 -37.50
CA LEU A 187 24.47 -46.47 -36.05
C LEU A 187 25.80 -46.93 -35.42
N ASN A 188 26.49 -47.89 -36.04
CA ASN A 188 27.79 -48.36 -35.55
C ASN A 188 28.91 -47.31 -35.68
N ALA A 189 28.75 -46.29 -36.54
CA ALA A 189 29.69 -45.17 -36.63
C ALA A 189 29.48 -44.10 -35.54
N VAL A 190 28.31 -44.05 -34.88
CA VAL A 190 27.99 -43.02 -33.87
C VAL A 190 27.82 -43.55 -32.45
N LYS A 191 27.73 -44.87 -32.24
CA LYS A 191 27.42 -45.47 -30.93
C LYS A 191 28.41 -45.10 -29.80
N ASP A 192 29.68 -44.91 -30.15
CA ASP A 192 30.74 -44.56 -29.22
C ASP A 192 30.85 -43.05 -28.95
N ASP A 193 30.05 -42.22 -29.64
CA ASP A 193 29.97 -40.77 -29.38
C ASP A 193 29.35 -40.53 -28.00
N ASP A 194 29.92 -39.59 -27.23
CA ASP A 194 29.46 -39.32 -25.87
C ASP A 194 28.03 -38.78 -25.80
N ALA A 195 27.51 -38.13 -26.84
CA ALA A 195 26.10 -37.77 -26.91
C ALA A 195 25.23 -39.04 -26.96
N VAL A 196 25.49 -39.95 -27.90
CA VAL A 196 24.73 -41.21 -28.06
C VAL A 196 24.82 -42.04 -26.78
N ARG A 197 26.06 -42.28 -26.32
CA ARG A 197 26.41 -43.06 -25.13
C ARG A 197 25.91 -42.45 -23.80
N THR A 198 25.46 -41.20 -23.77
CA THR A 198 24.91 -40.58 -22.55
C THR A 198 23.43 -40.89 -22.36
N TYR A 199 22.63 -40.89 -23.43
CA TYR A 199 21.18 -41.12 -23.33
C TYR A 199 20.80 -42.59 -23.58
N ASP A 200 21.62 -43.39 -24.29
CA ASP A 200 21.41 -44.83 -24.51
C ASP A 200 21.43 -45.68 -23.22
N LYS A 201 22.28 -45.30 -22.25
CA LYS A 201 22.49 -46.02 -20.98
C LYS A 201 21.19 -46.39 -20.24
N ASP A 202 20.21 -45.51 -20.29
CA ASP A 202 18.98 -45.59 -19.49
C ASP A 202 17.73 -45.88 -20.35
N ILE A 203 17.89 -46.26 -21.62
CA ILE A 203 16.78 -46.67 -22.48
C ILE A 203 16.12 -47.94 -21.91
N SER A 204 14.79 -47.98 -21.94
CA SER A 204 13.95 -49.05 -21.38
C SER A 204 13.62 -50.19 -22.36
N GLY A 205 13.84 -49.96 -23.65
CA GLY A 205 13.77 -50.99 -24.71
C GLY A 205 15.17 -51.41 -25.16
N ASP A 206 15.30 -51.86 -26.41
CA ASP A 206 16.59 -52.25 -26.98
C ASP A 206 17.57 -51.07 -27.11
N LYS A 207 18.85 -51.37 -26.86
CA LYS A 207 19.96 -50.41 -26.94
C LYS A 207 20.60 -50.42 -28.33
N ILE A 208 21.42 -49.41 -28.63
CA ILE A 208 22.02 -49.26 -29.95
C ILE A 208 22.81 -50.49 -30.42
N ASP A 209 23.56 -51.17 -29.54
CA ASP A 209 24.25 -52.42 -29.90
C ASP A 209 23.27 -53.58 -30.22
N THR A 210 22.12 -53.68 -29.53
CA THR A 210 21.09 -54.67 -29.87
C THR A 210 20.47 -54.37 -31.24
N VAL A 211 20.13 -53.10 -31.50
CA VAL A 211 19.57 -52.66 -32.79
C VAL A 211 20.55 -52.87 -33.95
N ILE A 212 21.84 -52.56 -33.75
CA ILE A 212 22.91 -52.86 -34.71
C ILE A 212 23.01 -54.36 -34.98
N SER A 213 22.94 -55.20 -33.93
CA SER A 213 22.98 -56.66 -34.06
C SER A 213 21.77 -57.19 -34.82
N MET A 214 20.57 -56.67 -34.53
CA MET A 214 19.34 -57.03 -35.22
C MET A 214 19.40 -56.65 -36.70
N LEU A 215 19.79 -55.41 -37.01
CA LEU A 215 20.02 -54.92 -38.38
C LEU A 215 20.99 -55.81 -39.18
N GLN A 216 22.05 -56.32 -38.55
CA GLN A 216 23.00 -57.23 -39.18
C GLN A 216 22.41 -58.62 -39.41
N SER A 217 21.62 -59.14 -38.45
CA SER A 217 20.96 -60.44 -38.57
C SER A 217 19.82 -60.47 -39.59
N SER A 218 19.18 -59.32 -39.87
CA SER A 218 18.11 -59.21 -40.86
C SER A 218 18.59 -59.13 -42.32
N ILE A 219 19.89 -58.97 -42.59
CA ILE A 219 20.42 -58.95 -43.96
C ILE A 219 20.20 -60.32 -44.63
N GLY A 220 19.62 -60.32 -45.83
CA GLY A 220 19.22 -61.51 -46.57
C GLY A 220 17.78 -61.97 -46.30
N SER A 221 17.04 -61.31 -45.41
CA SER A 221 15.61 -61.58 -45.16
C SER A 221 14.65 -60.86 -46.13
N GLY A 222 15.17 -59.97 -46.97
CA GLY A 222 14.37 -59.18 -47.91
C GLY A 222 13.42 -58.20 -47.19
N ARG A 223 12.15 -58.22 -47.59
CA ARG A 223 11.14 -57.25 -47.10
C ARG A 223 10.86 -57.34 -45.60
N ASP A 224 10.71 -58.54 -45.05
CA ASP A 224 10.08 -58.69 -43.73
C ASP A 224 11.03 -58.27 -42.60
N GLY A 225 12.29 -58.72 -42.63
CA GLY A 225 13.28 -58.25 -41.64
C GLY A 225 13.70 -56.79 -41.83
N LEU A 226 13.44 -56.16 -42.99
CA LEU A 226 13.52 -54.70 -43.11
C LEU A 226 12.42 -54.00 -42.31
N VAL A 227 11.19 -54.54 -42.28
CA VAL A 227 10.10 -54.00 -41.44
C VAL A 227 10.48 -54.11 -39.97
N ASP A 228 10.95 -55.27 -39.52
CA ASP A 228 11.36 -55.49 -38.13
C ASP A 228 12.57 -54.62 -37.73
N ALA A 229 13.59 -54.54 -38.59
CA ALA A 229 14.76 -53.72 -38.30
C ALA A 229 14.46 -52.21 -38.30
N VAL A 230 13.56 -51.72 -39.16
CA VAL A 230 13.09 -50.33 -39.12
C VAL A 230 12.24 -50.07 -37.86
N ALA A 231 11.46 -51.05 -37.40
CA ALA A 231 10.72 -50.95 -36.15
C ALA A 231 11.67 -50.83 -34.94
N ALA A 232 12.72 -51.65 -34.86
CA ALA A 232 13.72 -51.58 -33.80
C ALA A 232 14.51 -50.25 -33.81
N VAL A 233 14.91 -49.76 -34.98
CA VAL A 233 15.53 -48.42 -35.12
C VAL A 233 14.58 -47.31 -34.64
N LYS A 234 13.28 -47.41 -34.96
CA LYS A 234 12.26 -46.47 -34.48
C LYS A 234 12.12 -46.50 -32.96
N GLU A 235 11.99 -47.68 -32.36
CA GLU A 235 11.81 -47.82 -30.91
C GLU A 235 13.00 -47.25 -30.13
N TRP A 236 14.22 -47.55 -30.59
CA TRP A 236 15.44 -46.97 -30.01
C TRP A 236 15.49 -45.45 -30.15
N LEU A 237 15.10 -44.88 -31.30
CA LEU A 237 15.01 -43.42 -31.48
C LEU A 237 13.97 -42.77 -30.55
N GLU A 238 12.83 -43.43 -30.30
CA GLU A 238 11.80 -42.97 -29.36
C GLU A 238 12.30 -43.05 -27.90
N GLY A 239 12.99 -44.14 -27.53
CA GLY A 239 13.63 -44.29 -26.22
C GLY A 239 14.76 -43.28 -25.96
N TYR A 240 15.64 -43.09 -26.94
CA TYR A 240 16.72 -42.10 -26.93
C TYR A 240 16.17 -40.67 -26.81
N GLY A 241 15.18 -40.32 -27.63
CA GLY A 241 14.51 -39.02 -27.59
C GLY A 241 13.82 -38.75 -26.25
N SER A 242 13.20 -39.77 -25.66
CA SER A 242 12.64 -39.70 -24.29
C SER A 242 13.72 -39.40 -23.25
N GLN A 243 14.83 -40.15 -23.23
CA GLN A 243 15.92 -39.92 -22.27
C GLN A 243 16.60 -38.57 -22.44
N LEU A 244 16.85 -38.14 -23.69
CA LEU A 244 17.35 -36.80 -24.00
C LEU A 244 16.42 -35.71 -23.45
N ASN A 245 15.11 -35.80 -23.72
CA ASN A 245 14.13 -34.85 -23.23
C ASN A 245 14.03 -34.84 -21.70
N ASN A 246 14.07 -36.00 -21.05
CA ASN A 246 13.98 -36.11 -19.58
C ASN A 246 15.17 -35.44 -18.90
N LYS A 247 16.41 -35.69 -19.35
CA LYS A 247 17.60 -35.07 -18.76
C LYS A 247 17.67 -33.56 -19.04
N ILE A 248 17.29 -33.11 -20.24
CA ILE A 248 17.14 -31.67 -20.55
C ILE A 248 16.09 -31.01 -19.65
N THR A 249 14.95 -31.68 -19.44
CA THR A 249 13.85 -31.19 -18.59
C THR A 249 14.29 -31.06 -17.13
N ALA A 250 15.04 -32.02 -16.60
CA ALA A 250 15.60 -31.98 -15.25
C ALA A 250 16.58 -30.80 -15.01
N VAL A 251 17.25 -30.29 -16.04
CA VAL A 251 18.05 -29.04 -15.97
C VAL A 251 17.17 -27.80 -16.14
N LYS A 252 16.17 -27.85 -17.04
CA LYS A 252 15.33 -26.71 -17.43
C LYS A 252 14.29 -26.32 -16.37
N GLU A 253 13.55 -27.29 -15.82
CA GLU A 253 12.44 -27.03 -14.90
C GLU A 253 12.85 -26.27 -13.64
N PRO A 254 13.97 -26.60 -12.94
CA PRO A 254 14.40 -25.82 -11.79
C PRO A 254 14.65 -24.34 -12.11
N ILE A 255 15.16 -24.05 -13.32
CA ILE A 255 15.47 -22.68 -13.76
C ILE A 255 14.18 -21.91 -14.05
N GLU A 256 13.23 -22.54 -14.75
CA GLU A 256 11.95 -21.90 -15.09
C GLU A 256 11.08 -21.68 -13.84
N VAL A 257 11.07 -22.63 -12.89
CA VAL A 257 10.42 -22.46 -11.59
C VAL A 257 11.09 -21.35 -10.77
N MET A 258 12.43 -21.30 -10.71
CA MET A 258 13.16 -20.24 -10.02
C MET A 258 12.86 -18.86 -10.61
N LYS A 259 12.88 -18.73 -11.94
CA LYS A 259 12.52 -17.51 -12.67
C LYS A 259 11.10 -17.02 -12.33
N ASN A 260 10.13 -17.93 -12.32
CA ASN A 260 8.74 -17.60 -11.99
C ASN A 260 8.57 -17.20 -10.52
N LEU A 261 9.27 -17.86 -9.59
CA LEU A 261 9.32 -17.47 -8.18
C LEU A 261 9.95 -16.09 -7.99
N VAL A 262 11.08 -15.79 -8.65
CA VAL A 262 11.74 -14.47 -8.57
C VAL A 262 10.82 -13.35 -9.06
N GLU A 263 10.10 -13.52 -10.17
CA GLU A 263 9.18 -12.50 -10.67
C GLU A 263 7.89 -12.37 -9.81
N HIS A 264 7.41 -13.45 -9.21
CA HIS A 264 6.34 -13.42 -8.21
C HIS A 264 6.77 -12.63 -6.96
N ASP A 265 7.85 -13.08 -6.32
CA ASP A 265 8.31 -12.58 -5.03
C ASP A 265 8.80 -11.12 -5.09
N LYS A 266 9.30 -10.68 -6.25
CA LYS A 266 9.60 -9.27 -6.59
C LYS A 266 8.37 -8.34 -6.53
N ASN A 267 7.17 -8.88 -6.73
CA ASN A 267 5.93 -8.12 -6.57
C ASN A 267 5.41 -8.16 -5.13
N GLU A 268 5.54 -9.30 -4.44
CA GLU A 268 5.17 -9.46 -3.03
C GLU A 268 5.91 -8.48 -2.10
N ILE A 269 7.19 -8.17 -2.35
CA ILE A 269 7.98 -7.20 -1.55
C ILE A 269 7.27 -5.84 -1.38
N LYS A 270 6.43 -5.42 -2.34
CA LYS A 270 5.65 -4.17 -2.23
C LYS A 270 4.47 -4.25 -1.26
N ILE A 271 3.95 -5.46 -1.04
CA ILE A 271 2.86 -5.79 -0.10
C ILE A 271 3.44 -5.99 1.30
N GLU A 272 4.65 -6.55 1.39
CA GLU A 272 5.32 -6.90 2.64
C GLU A 272 5.89 -5.74 3.43
N LYS A 273 6.05 -4.57 2.80
CA LYS A 273 6.60 -3.34 3.41
C LYS A 273 5.99 -2.99 4.79
N ASP A 274 4.72 -3.36 5.02
CA ASP A 274 3.93 -3.05 6.21
C ASP A 274 4.01 -4.16 7.29
N LYS A 275 4.67 -5.30 7.00
CA LYS A 275 5.02 -6.33 7.98
C LYS A 275 6.15 -5.82 8.89
N ASN A 276 6.31 -6.41 10.08
CA ASN A 276 7.49 -6.10 10.92
C ASN A 276 8.79 -6.56 10.24
N LEU A 277 9.90 -5.89 10.53
CA LEU A 277 11.18 -6.10 9.83
C LEU A 277 11.74 -7.53 10.02
N ILE A 278 11.56 -8.15 11.18
CA ILE A 278 12.04 -9.51 11.46
C ILE A 278 11.32 -10.53 10.54
N THR A 279 10.00 -10.37 10.36
CA THR A 279 9.22 -11.18 9.41
C THR A 279 9.62 -10.93 7.96
N GLN A 280 9.84 -9.66 7.55
CA GLN A 280 10.34 -9.35 6.20
C GLN A 280 11.69 -10.04 5.93
N VAL A 281 12.65 -9.91 6.86
CA VAL A 281 13.96 -10.56 6.75
C VAL A 281 13.81 -12.08 6.64
N GLN A 282 13.05 -12.74 7.54
CA GLN A 282 12.85 -14.19 7.49
C GLN A 282 12.25 -14.65 6.14
N GLU A 283 11.21 -14.00 5.65
CA GLU A 283 10.57 -14.35 4.38
C GLU A 283 11.53 -14.17 3.19
N TRP A 284 12.43 -13.19 3.25
CA TRP A 284 13.47 -12.97 2.23
C TRP A 284 14.61 -14.00 2.34
N THR A 285 15.03 -14.38 3.55
CA THR A 285 15.97 -15.49 3.79
C THR A 285 15.43 -16.80 3.20
N GLU A 286 14.16 -17.12 3.48
CA GLU A 286 13.50 -18.32 2.94
C GLU A 286 13.44 -18.30 1.41
N ARG A 287 13.08 -17.17 0.80
CA ARG A 287 13.11 -16.98 -0.67
C ARG A 287 14.49 -17.23 -1.26
N ALA A 288 15.52 -16.60 -0.70
CA ALA A 288 16.89 -16.74 -1.16
C ALA A 288 17.37 -18.20 -1.05
N GLY A 289 17.00 -18.89 0.04
CA GLY A 289 17.17 -20.33 0.22
C GLY A 289 16.47 -21.17 -0.85
N ARG A 290 15.22 -20.83 -1.22
CA ARG A 290 14.49 -21.50 -2.32
C ARG A 290 15.22 -21.32 -3.65
N TYR A 291 15.63 -20.10 -4.02
CA TYR A 291 16.32 -19.85 -5.30
C TYR A 291 17.63 -20.65 -5.39
N ALA A 292 18.46 -20.60 -4.35
CA ALA A 292 19.71 -21.35 -4.29
C ALA A 292 19.47 -22.88 -4.44
N SER A 293 18.43 -23.41 -3.80
CA SER A 293 18.04 -24.82 -3.93
C SER A 293 17.67 -25.21 -5.37
N TYR A 294 16.97 -24.35 -6.12
CA TYR A 294 16.65 -24.60 -7.53
C TYR A 294 17.87 -24.48 -8.45
N ALA A 295 18.75 -23.49 -8.23
CA ALA A 295 19.99 -23.38 -8.99
C ALA A 295 20.90 -24.61 -8.77
N ASP A 296 21.00 -25.12 -7.53
CA ASP A 296 21.75 -26.34 -7.21
C ASP A 296 21.09 -27.62 -7.76
N LYS A 297 19.76 -27.67 -7.90
CA LYS A 297 19.07 -28.77 -8.62
C LYS A 297 19.50 -28.80 -10.09
N ALA A 298 19.45 -27.66 -10.79
CA ALA A 298 19.92 -27.56 -12.17
C ALA A 298 21.41 -27.94 -12.31
N LYS A 299 22.26 -27.48 -11.39
CA LYS A 299 23.70 -27.83 -11.34
C LYS A 299 23.98 -29.30 -11.03
N LYS A 300 23.08 -30.00 -10.33
CA LYS A 300 23.14 -31.46 -10.11
C LYS A 300 22.76 -32.20 -11.40
N ALA A 301 21.58 -31.91 -11.96
CA ALA A 301 21.10 -32.54 -13.20
C ALA A 301 22.03 -32.29 -14.41
N LEU A 302 22.76 -31.17 -14.44
CA LEU A 302 23.74 -30.87 -15.49
C LEU A 302 24.86 -31.91 -15.59
N LYS A 303 25.13 -32.69 -14.52
CA LYS A 303 26.14 -33.76 -14.55
C LYS A 303 25.75 -34.96 -15.42
N ASP A 304 24.46 -35.13 -15.67
CA ASP A 304 23.89 -36.27 -16.40
C ASP A 304 23.71 -35.97 -17.91
N ILE A 305 24.10 -34.76 -18.33
CA ILE A 305 24.10 -34.26 -19.70
C ILE A 305 25.44 -34.59 -20.38
N ASP A 306 25.44 -34.78 -21.71
CA ASP A 306 26.65 -35.07 -22.48
C ASP A 306 27.74 -33.97 -22.34
N PRO A 307 29.03 -34.29 -22.54
CA PRO A 307 30.12 -33.34 -22.34
C PRO A 307 30.03 -32.06 -23.18
N THR A 308 29.39 -32.12 -24.37
CA THR A 308 29.28 -30.99 -25.30
C THR A 308 28.21 -30.00 -24.86
N LEU A 309 27.03 -30.47 -24.46
CA LEU A 309 25.99 -29.63 -23.86
C LEU A 309 26.37 -29.18 -22.45
N LEU A 310 27.00 -30.05 -21.65
CA LEU A 310 27.56 -29.70 -20.33
C LEU A 310 28.56 -28.56 -20.46
N GLY A 311 29.51 -28.63 -21.40
CA GLY A 311 30.48 -27.57 -21.66
C GLY A 311 29.85 -26.22 -21.99
N LYS A 312 28.77 -26.21 -22.79
CA LYS A 312 28.03 -24.99 -23.18
C LYS A 312 27.23 -24.38 -22.01
N LEU A 313 26.67 -25.19 -21.13
CA LEU A 313 25.77 -24.73 -20.05
C LEU A 313 26.50 -24.48 -18.71
N LYS A 314 27.65 -25.12 -18.48
CA LYS A 314 28.41 -25.08 -17.21
C LYS A 314 28.64 -23.67 -16.66
N CYS A 315 29.05 -22.72 -17.51
CA CYS A 315 29.32 -21.35 -17.07
C CYS A 315 28.04 -20.65 -16.62
N SER A 316 26.97 -20.70 -17.41
CA SER A 316 25.68 -20.07 -17.10
C SER A 316 25.04 -20.63 -15.83
N ILE A 317 25.05 -21.96 -15.64
CA ILE A 317 24.54 -22.60 -14.43
C ILE A 317 25.42 -22.29 -13.21
N SER A 318 26.74 -22.15 -13.38
CA SER A 318 27.64 -21.74 -12.29
C SER A 318 27.41 -20.29 -11.86
N LEU A 319 27.16 -19.39 -12.81
CA LEU A 319 26.79 -17.99 -12.53
C LEU A 319 25.45 -17.89 -11.81
N LEU A 320 24.44 -18.68 -12.19
CA LEU A 320 23.17 -18.75 -11.46
C LEU A 320 23.39 -19.18 -10.00
N VAL A 321 24.12 -20.28 -9.77
CA VAL A 321 24.40 -20.76 -8.40
C VAL A 321 25.23 -19.76 -7.60
N GLN A 322 26.19 -19.08 -8.22
CA GLN A 322 26.94 -17.99 -7.58
C GLN A 322 26.01 -16.84 -7.18
N ALA A 323 25.19 -16.32 -8.10
CA ALA A 323 24.28 -15.21 -7.84
C ALA A 323 23.26 -15.55 -6.74
N THR A 324 22.62 -16.74 -6.80
CA THR A 324 21.69 -17.18 -5.76
C THR A 324 22.38 -17.49 -4.44
N GLY A 325 23.64 -17.93 -4.45
CA GLY A 325 24.43 -18.18 -3.25
C GLY A 325 24.89 -16.89 -2.56
N THR A 326 25.27 -15.88 -3.33
CA THR A 326 25.57 -14.53 -2.81
C THR A 326 24.32 -13.86 -2.25
N PHE A 327 23.18 -13.94 -2.94
CA PHE A 327 21.89 -13.45 -2.43
C PHE A 327 21.45 -14.25 -1.18
N LYS A 328 21.64 -15.58 -1.20
CA LYS A 328 21.86 -16.51 -0.07
C LYS A 328 22.41 -15.81 1.17
N ALA A 329 23.73 -15.63 1.12
CA ALA A 329 24.53 -15.13 2.22
C ALA A 329 24.10 -13.73 2.68
N ALA A 330 23.73 -12.83 1.76
CA ALA A 330 23.28 -11.48 2.08
C ALA A 330 21.87 -11.44 2.74
N ALA A 331 21.04 -12.47 2.55
CA ALA A 331 19.74 -12.61 3.22
C ALA A 331 19.79 -13.45 4.51
N GLU A 332 20.89 -14.17 4.74
CA GLU A 332 21.23 -14.84 6.01
C GLU A 332 22.07 -13.94 6.94
N ASP A 333 22.36 -12.71 6.52
CA ASP A 333 23.13 -11.73 7.27
C ASP A 333 22.34 -11.21 8.49
N GLY A 334 22.97 -11.27 9.67
CA GLY A 334 22.38 -10.89 10.95
C GLY A 334 22.39 -9.40 11.25
N ASP A 335 23.25 -8.61 10.59
CA ASP A 335 23.53 -7.22 10.98
C ASP A 335 22.25 -6.35 11.02
N LEU A 336 21.33 -6.55 10.08
CA LEU A 336 20.07 -5.80 10.02
C LEU A 336 19.11 -6.13 11.18
N LYS A 337 19.13 -7.39 11.66
CA LYS A 337 18.36 -7.83 12.83
C LYS A 337 18.96 -7.25 14.11
N ASP A 338 20.28 -7.35 14.26
CA ASP A 338 20.98 -6.89 15.46
C ASP A 338 20.89 -5.36 15.61
N VAL A 339 20.99 -4.61 14.50
CA VAL A 339 20.71 -3.16 14.46
C VAL A 339 19.25 -2.84 14.83
N TYR A 340 18.28 -3.67 14.41
CA TYR A 340 16.87 -3.47 14.78
C TYR A 340 16.61 -3.72 16.27
N GLU A 341 17.20 -4.77 16.85
CA GLU A 341 17.05 -5.09 18.27
C GLU A 341 17.73 -4.06 19.17
N GLU A 342 18.96 -3.62 18.84
CA GLU A 342 19.67 -2.53 19.54
C GLU A 342 18.91 -1.20 19.43
N ALA A 343 18.40 -0.84 18.24
CA ALA A 343 17.59 0.37 18.07
C ALA A 343 16.28 0.33 18.89
N GLY A 344 15.64 -0.84 18.96
CA GLY A 344 14.49 -1.08 19.82
C GLY A 344 14.82 -0.92 21.31
N GLN A 345 15.95 -1.47 21.75
CA GLN A 345 16.43 -1.30 23.12
C GLN A 345 16.72 0.16 23.45
N LYS A 346 17.43 0.90 22.58
CA LYS A 346 17.73 2.33 22.82
C LYS A 346 16.49 3.21 22.84
N MET A 347 15.47 2.90 22.03
CA MET A 347 14.17 3.57 22.10
C MET A 347 13.46 3.29 23.44
N HIS A 348 13.54 2.05 23.95
CA HIS A 348 12.97 1.69 25.26
C HIS A 348 13.71 2.37 26.43
N GLU A 349 15.04 2.37 26.41
CA GLU A 349 15.88 3.09 27.40
C GLU A 349 15.53 4.59 27.44
N LEU A 350 15.39 5.22 26.26
CA LEU A 350 14.99 6.61 26.14
C LEU A 350 13.56 6.86 26.67
N HIS A 351 12.60 5.99 26.36
CA HIS A 351 11.23 6.09 26.88
C HIS A 351 11.21 6.06 28.41
N VAL A 352 11.87 5.06 29.02
CA VAL A 352 11.94 4.90 30.49
C VAL A 352 12.64 6.09 31.15
N PHE A 353 13.69 6.62 30.54
CA PHE A 353 14.37 7.84 31.02
C PHE A 353 13.45 9.07 30.99
N LEU A 354 12.76 9.30 29.86
CA LEU A 354 11.83 10.43 29.70
C LEU A 354 10.66 10.32 30.67
N GLU A 355 10.02 9.15 30.76
CA GLU A 355 8.90 8.90 31.67
C GLU A 355 9.27 9.18 33.13
N LYS A 356 10.43 8.68 33.57
CA LYS A 356 10.97 8.96 34.92
C LYS A 356 11.19 10.46 35.12
N ARG A 357 11.80 11.15 34.15
CA ARG A 357 12.10 12.59 34.25
C ARG A 357 10.83 13.45 34.25
N PHE A 358 9.83 13.13 33.44
CA PHE A 358 8.52 13.78 33.46
C PHE A 358 7.79 13.54 34.79
N LYS A 359 7.76 12.30 35.31
CA LYS A 359 7.18 12.00 36.63
C LYS A 359 7.84 12.81 37.75
N THR A 360 9.18 12.88 37.78
CA THR A 360 9.91 13.71 38.76
C THR A 360 9.61 15.20 38.61
N TYR A 361 9.60 15.74 37.39
CA TYR A 361 9.34 17.16 37.16
C TYR A 361 7.91 17.56 37.55
N THR A 362 6.91 16.76 37.16
CA THR A 362 5.50 16.97 37.49
C THR A 362 5.25 16.87 38.99
N TYR A 363 5.92 15.95 39.71
CA TYR A 363 5.88 15.87 41.16
C TYR A 363 6.49 17.12 41.82
N ASN A 364 7.69 17.53 41.39
CA ASN A 364 8.37 18.70 41.94
C ASN A 364 7.57 19.99 41.69
N LEU A 365 6.96 20.14 40.51
CA LEU A 365 6.10 21.27 40.18
C LEU A 365 4.82 21.28 41.02
N HIS A 366 4.14 20.14 41.17
CA HIS A 366 2.97 20.04 42.07
C HIS A 366 3.33 20.37 43.51
N LYS A 367 4.48 19.86 44.00
CA LYS A 367 4.96 20.18 45.35
C LYS A 367 5.24 21.68 45.48
N TYR A 368 6.02 22.26 44.58
CA TYR A 368 6.35 23.69 44.61
C TYR A 368 5.09 24.57 44.58
N LEU A 369 4.13 24.29 43.68
CA LEU A 369 2.87 25.02 43.61
C LEU A 369 2.03 24.84 44.87
N LYS A 370 1.93 23.62 45.41
CA LYS A 370 1.22 23.34 46.67
C LYS A 370 1.85 24.07 47.86
N ASP A 371 3.18 24.05 47.96
CA ASP A 371 3.91 24.65 49.07
C ASP A 371 3.82 26.20 49.00
N GLN A 372 4.04 26.80 47.82
CA GLN A 372 4.01 28.26 47.63
C GLN A 372 2.59 28.86 47.61
N ILE A 373 1.68 28.32 46.80
CA ILE A 373 0.30 28.83 46.74
C ILE A 373 -0.45 28.45 48.03
N GLY A 374 -0.14 27.31 48.64
CA GLY A 374 -0.67 26.93 49.95
C GLY A 374 -0.22 27.86 51.06
N ALA A 375 1.06 28.25 51.10
CA ALA A 375 1.57 29.25 52.04
C ALA A 375 0.90 30.61 51.82
N LEU A 376 0.90 31.13 50.58
CA LEU A 376 0.26 32.41 50.25
C LEU A 376 -1.24 32.43 50.60
N ASN A 377 -1.97 31.34 50.32
CA ASN A 377 -3.38 31.21 50.71
C ASN A 377 -3.56 31.14 52.24
N GLY A 378 -2.63 30.50 52.95
CA GLY A 378 -2.57 30.51 54.41
C GLY A 378 -2.34 31.91 54.99
N ASP A 379 -1.41 32.67 54.43
CA ASP A 379 -1.11 34.05 54.84
C ASP A 379 -2.27 35.00 54.51
N LEU A 380 -2.88 34.90 53.32
CA LEU A 380 -4.09 35.65 52.97
C LEU A 380 -5.26 35.31 53.90
N THR A 381 -5.42 34.04 54.27
CA THR A 381 -6.44 33.60 55.24
C THR A 381 -6.15 34.13 56.64
N ASN A 382 -4.89 34.16 57.06
CA ASN A 382 -4.43 34.69 58.35
C ASN A 382 -4.63 36.22 58.42
N PHE A 383 -4.25 36.94 57.36
CA PHE A 383 -4.49 38.37 57.19
C PHE A 383 -6.00 38.68 57.28
N LYS A 384 -6.82 37.98 56.50
CA LYS A 384 -8.28 38.14 56.51
C LYS A 384 -8.91 37.86 57.87
N ASN A 385 -8.57 36.72 58.49
CA ASN A 385 -9.28 36.22 59.68
C ASN A 385 -8.66 36.67 61.01
N LYS A 386 -7.50 37.34 61.01
CA LYS A 386 -6.89 37.91 62.22
C LYS A 386 -6.62 39.40 62.13
N GLN A 387 -6.05 39.90 61.02
CA GLN A 387 -5.71 41.32 60.93
C GLN A 387 -6.96 42.19 60.69
N PHE A 388 -7.84 41.84 59.74
CA PHE A 388 -9.11 42.57 59.61
C PHE A 388 -10.02 42.38 60.82
N SER A 389 -10.05 41.19 61.46
CA SER A 389 -10.83 40.99 62.69
C SER A 389 -10.34 41.85 63.86
N ARG A 390 -9.02 42.00 64.04
CA ARG A 390 -8.44 42.95 65.01
C ARG A 390 -8.80 44.40 64.67
N LEU A 391 -8.62 44.82 63.42
CA LEU A 391 -8.96 46.16 62.97
C LEU A 391 -10.45 46.48 63.18
N PHE A 392 -11.32 45.50 62.89
CA PHE A 392 -12.76 45.60 63.12
C PHE A 392 -13.10 45.74 64.61
N SER A 393 -12.43 45.00 65.50
CA SER A 393 -12.58 45.16 66.95
C SER A 393 -12.10 46.54 67.43
N SER A 394 -10.92 47.00 66.98
CA SER A 394 -10.39 48.30 67.40
C SER A 394 -11.25 49.48 66.92
N ILE A 395 -11.83 49.40 65.72
CA ILE A 395 -12.74 50.43 65.20
C ILE A 395 -14.13 50.35 65.86
N ASN A 396 -14.76 49.18 65.87
CA ASN A 396 -16.18 49.06 66.25
C ASN A 396 -16.42 48.79 67.74
N ILE A 397 -15.39 48.45 68.51
CA ILE A 397 -15.48 48.20 69.95
C ILE A 397 -14.60 49.17 70.73
N GLU A 398 -13.29 49.22 70.45
CA GLU A 398 -12.36 50.02 71.27
C GLU A 398 -12.57 51.53 71.06
N LEU A 399 -12.60 52.00 69.81
CA LEU A 399 -12.88 53.40 69.47
C LEU A 399 -14.32 53.80 69.82
N PHE A 400 -15.30 52.91 69.65
CA PHE A 400 -16.69 53.16 70.05
C PHE A 400 -16.82 53.31 71.59
N ASN A 401 -16.17 52.45 72.37
CA ASN A 401 -16.13 52.58 73.83
C ASN A 401 -15.39 53.84 74.28
N ALA A 402 -14.30 54.22 73.60
CA ALA A 402 -13.60 55.48 73.85
C ALA A 402 -14.50 56.70 73.55
N PHE A 403 -15.22 56.69 72.42
CA PHE A 403 -16.19 57.72 72.07
C PHE A 403 -17.30 57.85 73.12
N ASN A 404 -17.91 56.73 73.53
CA ASN A 404 -18.94 56.73 74.59
C ASN A 404 -18.37 57.24 75.93
N THR A 405 -17.13 56.91 76.27
CA THR A 405 -16.45 57.41 77.48
C THR A 405 -16.27 58.93 77.44
N VAL A 406 -15.89 59.48 76.28
CA VAL A 406 -15.78 60.94 76.07
C VAL A 406 -17.16 61.59 76.10
N GLN A 407 -18.17 61.00 75.46
CA GLN A 407 -19.55 61.50 75.45
C GLN A 407 -20.12 61.61 76.86
N THR A 408 -20.04 60.55 77.68
CA THR A 408 -20.47 60.59 79.09
C THR A 408 -19.64 61.56 79.94
N ALA A 409 -18.36 61.81 79.59
CA ALA A 409 -17.56 62.84 80.25
C ALA A 409 -18.02 64.27 79.89
N ILE A 410 -18.46 64.51 78.64
CA ILE A 410 -19.03 65.78 78.18
C ILE A 410 -20.39 66.02 78.86
N GLU A 411 -21.31 65.05 78.82
CA GLU A 411 -22.63 65.13 79.48
C GLU A 411 -22.48 65.43 80.98
N ARG A 412 -21.49 64.81 81.63
CA ARG A 412 -21.16 65.06 83.04
C ARG A 412 -20.52 66.43 83.25
N LEU A 413 -19.73 66.96 82.31
CA LEU A 413 -19.18 68.32 82.37
C LEU A 413 -20.28 69.36 82.24
N GLU A 414 -21.18 69.21 81.26
CA GLU A 414 -22.35 70.07 81.06
C GLU A 414 -23.26 70.08 82.29
N THR A 415 -23.58 68.91 82.83
CA THR A 415 -24.38 68.75 84.06
C THR A 415 -23.71 69.44 85.27
N ASN A 416 -22.39 69.32 85.42
CA ASN A 416 -21.65 70.03 86.48
C ASN A 416 -21.59 71.55 86.24
N TYR A 417 -21.45 72.00 84.99
CA TYR A 417 -21.40 73.42 84.65
C TYR A 417 -22.75 74.08 84.93
N GLN A 418 -23.86 73.46 84.52
CA GLN A 418 -25.20 73.91 84.86
C GLN A 418 -25.39 74.00 86.37
N SER A 419 -25.24 72.88 87.09
CA SER A 419 -25.54 72.79 88.52
C SER A 419 -24.61 73.57 89.46
N ARG A 420 -23.36 73.85 89.06
CA ARG A 420 -22.38 74.55 89.90
C ARG A 420 -22.10 75.98 89.50
N ILE A 421 -22.18 76.31 88.20
CA ILE A 421 -21.85 77.64 87.68
C ILE A 421 -23.13 78.39 87.34
N VAL A 422 -24.00 77.85 86.48
CA VAL A 422 -25.21 78.54 86.02
C VAL A 422 -26.22 78.71 87.17
N ASP A 423 -26.59 77.62 87.83
CA ASP A 423 -27.55 77.61 88.93
C ASP A 423 -27.02 78.38 90.16
N GLY A 424 -25.70 78.40 90.36
CA GLY A 424 -25.03 79.17 91.43
C GLY A 424 -24.95 80.67 91.17
N LEU A 425 -24.78 81.08 89.90
CA LEU A 425 -24.78 82.49 89.50
C LEU A 425 -26.19 83.07 89.37
N SER A 426 -27.19 82.24 89.04
CA SER A 426 -28.60 82.65 88.88
C SER A 426 -29.14 83.49 90.05
N PRO A 427 -29.04 83.08 91.34
CA PRO A 427 -29.48 83.91 92.47
C PRO A 427 -28.62 85.15 92.68
N ILE A 428 -27.36 85.19 92.23
CA ILE A 428 -26.51 86.39 92.31
C ILE A 428 -26.99 87.43 91.29
N VAL A 429 -27.34 87.00 90.07
CA VAL A 429 -27.96 87.86 89.05
C VAL A 429 -29.32 88.40 89.52
N GLU A 430 -30.16 87.56 90.14
CA GLU A 430 -31.46 88.00 90.63
C GLU A 430 -31.35 88.99 91.79
N ASN A 431 -30.42 88.76 92.73
CA ASN A 431 -30.10 89.72 93.79
C ASN A 431 -29.55 91.05 93.23
N ALA A 432 -28.76 91.01 92.15
CA ALA A 432 -28.28 92.23 91.48
C ALA A 432 -29.43 93.04 90.83
N LYS A 433 -30.43 92.37 90.24
CA LYS A 433 -31.67 93.04 89.76
C LYS A 433 -32.44 93.68 90.92
N LEU A 434 -32.62 92.96 92.03
CA LEU A 434 -33.30 93.48 93.23
C LEU A 434 -32.56 94.69 93.83
N LEU A 435 -31.23 94.66 93.86
CA LEU A 435 -30.41 95.80 94.30
C LEU A 435 -30.57 97.01 93.37
N LYS A 436 -30.56 96.80 92.05
CA LYS A 436 -30.82 97.87 91.07
C LYS A 436 -32.19 98.51 91.30
N GLY A 437 -33.24 97.71 91.52
CA GLY A 437 -34.60 98.22 91.81
C GLY A 437 -34.67 99.06 93.09
N LYS A 438 -33.93 98.71 94.15
CA LYS A 438 -33.81 99.54 95.36
C LYS A 438 -33.13 100.88 95.07
N VAL A 439 -32.01 100.88 94.33
CA VAL A 439 -31.28 102.11 93.97
C VAL A 439 -32.14 103.05 93.12
N GLU A 440 -32.93 102.52 92.18
CA GLU A 440 -33.87 103.34 91.38
C GLU A 440 -35.00 103.91 92.25
N SER A 441 -35.48 103.17 93.25
CA SER A 441 -36.48 103.64 94.23
C SER A 441 -35.95 104.77 95.13
N GLU A 442 -34.78 104.60 95.74
CA GLU A 442 -34.15 105.63 96.60
C GLU A 442 -33.84 106.91 95.81
N LYS A 443 -33.39 106.77 94.55
CA LYS A 443 -33.18 107.90 93.64
C LYS A 443 -34.48 108.66 93.32
N GLY A 444 -35.62 107.98 93.33
CA GLY A 444 -36.95 108.60 93.27
C GLY A 444 -37.28 109.40 94.53
N ILE A 445 -37.11 108.80 95.71
CA ILE A 445 -37.37 109.44 97.02
C ILE A 445 -36.54 110.72 97.20
N LEU A 446 -35.25 110.66 96.87
CA LEU A 446 -34.34 111.80 96.98
C LEU A 446 -34.78 112.97 96.09
N ARG A 447 -35.29 112.68 94.88
CA ARG A 447 -35.78 113.69 93.93
C ARG A 447 -36.98 114.46 94.50
N THR A 448 -37.90 113.77 95.17
CA THR A 448 -39.08 114.38 95.81
C THR A 448 -38.69 115.29 96.98
N GLN A 449 -37.68 114.91 97.78
CA GLN A 449 -37.18 115.73 98.90
C GLN A 449 -36.54 117.05 98.41
N VAL A 450 -35.79 117.00 97.30
CA VAL A 450 -35.17 118.20 96.71
C VAL A 450 -36.23 119.19 96.21
N THR A 451 -37.31 118.72 95.55
CA THR A 451 -38.42 119.59 95.12
C THR A 451 -39.09 120.27 96.32
N SER A 452 -39.44 119.50 97.36
CA SER A 452 -40.14 120.01 98.54
C SER A 452 -39.35 121.09 99.32
N LEU A 453 -38.02 121.06 99.25
CA LEU A 453 -37.17 122.11 99.82
C LEU A 453 -37.25 123.43 99.04
N GLY A 454 -37.37 123.37 97.71
CA GLY A 454 -37.54 124.55 96.85
C GLY A 454 -38.86 125.28 97.07
N ASP A 455 -39.96 124.53 97.20
CA ASP A 455 -41.30 125.09 97.43
C ASP A 455 -41.35 125.90 98.74
N ARG A 456 -40.73 125.38 99.80
CA ARG A 456 -40.67 126.04 101.12
C ARG A 456 -39.87 127.35 101.11
N MET A 457 -38.87 127.48 100.24
CA MET A 457 -38.06 128.70 100.12
C MET A 457 -38.87 129.85 99.49
N SER A 458 -39.76 129.53 98.55
CA SER A 458 -40.60 130.52 97.85
C SER A 458 -41.62 131.19 98.77
N ALA A 459 -42.21 130.42 99.70
CA ALA A 459 -43.31 130.91 100.57
C ALA A 459 -42.92 132.08 101.49
N LEU A 460 -41.68 132.10 101.99
CA LEU A 460 -41.23 133.11 102.97
C LEU A 460 -41.01 134.50 102.34
N THR A 461 -40.71 134.55 101.04
CA THR A 461 -40.28 135.77 100.32
C THR A 461 -41.43 136.75 100.02
N THR A 462 -42.67 136.32 100.17
CA THR A 462 -43.87 137.09 99.77
C THR A 462 -44.41 137.98 100.89
N LEU A 463 -44.21 137.60 102.17
CA LEU A 463 -44.88 138.23 103.32
C LEU A 463 -44.32 139.61 103.72
N TYR A 464 -43.07 139.94 103.37
CA TYR A 464 -42.37 141.11 103.92
C TYR A 464 -42.64 142.44 103.19
N ARG A 465 -43.07 142.44 101.92
CA ARG A 465 -43.11 143.66 101.07
C ARG A 465 -44.31 144.61 101.28
N SER A 466 -45.19 144.35 102.25
CA SER A 466 -46.56 144.90 102.23
C SER A 466 -46.87 146.05 103.21
N VAL A 467 -45.90 146.60 103.96
CA VAL A 467 -46.21 147.32 105.21
C VAL A 467 -45.83 148.81 105.31
N ASN A 468 -44.76 149.33 104.69
CA ASN A 468 -44.26 150.68 105.05
C ASN A 468 -43.99 151.66 103.90
N SER A 469 -44.42 152.92 104.14
CA SER A 469 -44.20 154.13 103.33
C SER A 469 -43.75 155.30 104.25
N GLU A 470 -43.44 156.48 103.66
CA GLU A 470 -43.12 157.78 104.33
C GLU A 470 -41.69 157.85 104.97
N VAL A 471 -40.69 158.70 104.60
CA VAL A 471 -40.54 160.17 104.27
C VAL A 471 -40.33 161.03 105.56
N PRO A 472 -39.46 162.10 105.69
CA PRO A 472 -38.61 162.88 104.73
C PRO A 472 -37.12 163.27 105.15
N ASP A 473 -36.41 164.02 104.28
CA ASP A 473 -35.38 165.11 104.47
C ASP A 473 -34.05 164.99 105.31
N GLU A 474 -32.93 165.72 105.06
CA GLU A 474 -32.24 166.23 103.83
C GLU A 474 -30.77 166.77 104.10
N VAL A 475 -29.92 166.90 103.05
CA VAL A 475 -28.77 167.88 102.86
C VAL A 475 -27.31 167.69 103.45
N ASN A 476 -26.34 167.61 102.50
CA ASN A 476 -24.90 168.08 102.43
C ASN A 476 -23.66 167.48 103.20
N LYS A 477 -22.83 166.72 102.44
CA LYS A 477 -21.37 166.94 102.09
C LYS A 477 -20.26 167.15 103.15
N PHE A 478 -19.24 166.28 103.15
CA PHE A 478 -17.80 166.68 103.12
C PHE A 478 -16.85 165.58 102.54
N LYS A 479 -15.69 166.06 102.05
CA LYS A 479 -14.56 165.44 101.30
C LYS A 479 -13.99 164.10 101.84
N LYS A 480 -13.59 163.11 101.00
CA LYS A 480 -12.39 163.00 100.10
C LYS A 480 -11.09 162.65 100.87
N SER A 481 -10.07 162.01 100.32
CA SER A 481 -9.61 161.76 98.92
C SER A 481 -8.46 160.73 98.97
N ASP A 482 -7.96 160.04 97.95
CA ASP A 482 -8.29 159.60 96.56
C ASP A 482 -7.13 158.59 96.22
N GLY A 483 -7.08 157.67 95.24
CA GLY A 483 -7.92 157.16 94.15
C GLY A 483 -7.01 156.35 93.17
N TRP A 484 -7.42 155.51 92.21
CA TRP A 484 -8.72 155.00 91.71
C TRP A 484 -8.44 153.78 90.79
N SER A 485 -9.41 152.98 90.35
CA SER A 485 -10.86 153.01 90.57
C SER A 485 -11.38 151.71 91.20
N VAL A 486 -12.42 151.85 92.02
CA VAL A 486 -13.13 150.76 92.71
C VAL A 486 -14.61 151.12 92.68
N GLU A 487 -15.48 150.12 92.49
CA GLU A 487 -16.85 149.97 93.04
C GLU A 487 -17.52 148.85 92.22
N GLN A 488 -17.81 147.69 92.82
CA GLN A 488 -18.97 147.38 93.67
C GLN A 488 -20.27 147.26 92.85
N TYR A 489 -20.98 146.13 92.93
CA TYR A 489 -22.04 145.88 93.92
C TYR A 489 -23.06 147.04 93.96
N VAL A 490 -24.36 146.84 93.75
CA VAL A 490 -25.15 145.67 93.33
C VAL A 490 -26.57 146.17 93.02
N GLU A 491 -27.53 145.32 92.63
CA GLU A 491 -28.94 145.68 92.36
C GLU A 491 -29.14 146.69 91.19
N GLN A 492 -30.10 146.53 90.28
CA GLN A 492 -31.43 145.93 90.39
C GLN A 492 -31.74 145.18 89.08
N PHE A 493 -32.44 144.04 89.07
CA PHE A 493 -33.76 143.82 89.67
C PHE A 493 -34.79 144.91 89.28
N LYS A 494 -35.09 144.97 87.99
CA LYS A 494 -36.48 145.02 87.54
C LYS A 494 -36.58 144.17 86.27
N VAL A 495 -37.52 143.21 86.18
CA VAL A 495 -38.97 143.47 86.06
C VAL A 495 -39.17 144.39 84.85
N THR A 496 -39.30 143.82 83.66
CA THR A 496 -40.56 143.23 83.19
C THR A 496 -40.18 142.04 82.29
N ILE A 497 -40.47 140.78 82.62
CA ILE A 497 -41.80 140.11 82.71
C ILE A 497 -42.49 140.07 81.33
N LYS A 498 -43.41 139.11 81.16
CA LYS A 498 -44.77 139.30 80.63
C LYS A 498 -45.11 138.53 79.35
N ASP A 499 -44.61 138.95 78.20
CA ASP A 499 -45.36 138.75 76.97
C ASP A 499 -44.82 137.60 76.08
N LYS A 500 -45.34 136.40 76.38
CA LYS A 500 -45.51 135.15 75.59
C LYS A 500 -44.85 133.92 76.26
N ILE A 501 -45.54 132.83 76.64
CA ILE A 501 -46.97 132.46 76.66
C ILE A 501 -47.78 132.85 75.41
N SER A 502 -47.46 132.20 74.30
CA SER A 502 -48.39 131.90 73.19
C SER A 502 -47.88 130.60 72.55
N GLU A 503 -48.80 129.65 72.30
CA GLU A 503 -48.62 128.47 71.41
C GLU A 503 -47.50 127.47 71.86
N TYR A 504 -47.76 126.24 72.31
CA TYR A 504 -48.97 125.39 72.33
C TYR A 504 -49.58 125.08 70.95
N VAL A 505 -50.41 124.03 70.88
CA VAL A 505 -51.24 123.59 69.74
C VAL A 505 -50.55 122.93 68.54
N THR A 506 -49.57 123.54 67.89
CA THR A 506 -49.50 123.48 66.40
C THR A 506 -49.49 122.10 65.74
N ASP A 507 -48.57 121.18 66.10
CA ASP A 507 -48.33 119.94 65.34
C ASP A 507 -48.15 118.69 66.22
N GLU A 508 -49.16 118.36 67.04
CA GLU A 508 -49.19 117.11 67.81
C GLU A 508 -49.63 115.89 66.97
N LEU A 509 -49.11 114.71 67.31
CA LEU A 509 -49.83 113.42 67.32
C LEU A 509 -50.84 113.14 66.18
N CYS A 510 -50.37 112.70 65.00
CA CYS A 510 -51.22 111.88 64.13
C CYS A 510 -50.49 110.94 63.17
N ASP A 511 -49.74 109.98 63.73
CA ASP A 511 -49.90 108.51 63.57
C ASP A 511 -50.07 107.85 62.18
N LYS A 512 -50.05 108.61 61.09
CA LYS A 512 -50.72 108.25 59.83
C LYS A 512 -49.81 108.60 58.65
N ILE A 513 -48.91 107.68 58.32
CA ILE A 513 -49.23 106.71 57.24
C ILE A 513 -48.09 105.70 57.05
N THR A 514 -48.41 104.44 57.35
CA THR A 514 -48.32 103.31 56.40
C THR A 514 -47.00 103.06 55.65
N ALA A 515 -45.83 103.45 56.17
CA ALA A 515 -44.54 102.90 55.76
C ALA A 515 -44.34 101.42 56.22
N ALA A 516 -45.43 100.67 56.35
CA ALA A 516 -45.58 99.37 57.02
C ALA A 516 -45.13 98.18 56.14
N LEU A 517 -44.07 98.37 55.34
CA LEU A 517 -43.65 97.42 54.30
C LEU A 517 -42.23 96.84 54.50
N LYS A 518 -41.28 97.57 55.09
CA LYS A 518 -39.87 97.15 55.24
C LYS A 518 -39.61 96.12 56.36
N LYS A 519 -40.58 95.28 56.75
CA LYS A 519 -40.45 94.38 57.92
C LYS A 519 -40.64 92.88 57.65
N PHE A 520 -40.74 92.46 56.39
CA PHE A 520 -41.05 91.06 56.03
C PHE A 520 -40.29 90.50 54.81
N THR A 521 -39.49 91.31 54.10
CA THR A 521 -38.87 90.95 52.80
C THR A 521 -37.46 90.38 52.92
N ASP A 522 -36.60 91.08 53.65
CA ASP A 522 -35.15 91.00 53.56
C ASP A 522 -34.52 89.62 53.91
N PRO A 523 -35.14 88.74 54.73
CA PRO A 523 -34.59 87.40 55.02
C PRO A 523 -34.84 86.32 53.95
N ILE A 524 -35.53 86.60 52.84
CA ILE A 524 -36.01 85.57 51.90
C ILE A 524 -35.32 85.67 50.52
N ALA A 525 -35.09 86.89 50.02
CA ALA A 525 -34.29 87.20 48.83
C ALA A 525 -33.76 88.64 48.93
N ASN A 526 -32.56 88.90 48.40
CA ASN A 526 -31.94 90.23 48.40
C ASN A 526 -31.12 90.45 47.11
N ASP A 527 -31.62 91.29 46.21
CA ASP A 527 -31.00 91.55 44.90
C ASP A 527 -29.85 92.57 44.93
N GLU A 528 -29.57 93.26 46.06
CA GLU A 528 -28.63 94.40 46.11
C GLU A 528 -27.58 94.36 47.25
N GLY A 529 -26.95 93.20 47.52
CA GLY A 529 -25.61 93.21 48.15
C GLY A 529 -25.11 91.97 48.90
N ASP A 530 -24.01 91.39 48.39
CA ASP A 530 -22.95 90.55 49.03
C ASP A 530 -23.28 89.40 50.01
N VAL A 531 -24.53 89.16 50.39
CA VAL A 531 -24.93 88.05 51.26
C VAL A 531 -26.17 87.35 50.69
N GLU A 532 -25.95 86.18 50.09
CA GLU A 532 -27.01 85.38 49.43
C GLU A 532 -28.01 84.76 50.43
N GLY A 533 -29.26 84.66 50.00
CA GLY A 533 -30.37 84.10 50.77
C GLY A 533 -30.54 82.58 50.60
N SER A 534 -31.41 82.00 51.43
CA SER A 534 -31.64 80.55 51.49
C SER A 534 -32.19 79.92 50.20
N LEU A 535 -32.70 80.71 49.26
CA LEU A 535 -33.20 80.27 47.96
C LEU A 535 -32.11 80.23 46.87
N ASP A 536 -31.15 81.15 46.90
CA ASP A 536 -30.09 81.30 45.88
C ASP A 536 -29.14 80.09 45.89
N VAL A 537 -28.86 79.56 47.10
CA VAL A 537 -28.11 78.33 47.33
C VAL A 537 -28.80 77.11 46.67
N ILE A 538 -30.13 77.06 46.71
CA ILE A 538 -30.92 76.00 46.06
C ILE A 538 -30.91 76.19 44.53
N GLN A 539 -31.02 77.43 44.05
CA GLN A 539 -30.96 77.75 42.62
C GLN A 539 -29.62 77.29 41.99
N LYS A 540 -28.47 77.56 42.64
CA LYS A 540 -27.15 77.10 42.18
C LYS A 540 -27.05 75.58 42.06
N ALA A 541 -27.60 74.84 43.03
CA ALA A 541 -27.64 73.38 43.00
C ALA A 541 -28.49 72.84 41.83
N VAL A 542 -29.66 73.43 41.59
CA VAL A 542 -30.55 73.07 40.46
C VAL A 542 -29.89 73.37 39.10
N VAL A 543 -29.23 74.53 38.96
CA VAL A 543 -28.50 74.91 37.73
C VAL A 543 -27.35 73.94 37.43
N THR A 544 -26.63 73.47 38.45
CA THR A 544 -25.56 72.46 38.29
C THR A 544 -26.11 71.10 37.87
N CYS A 545 -27.32 70.73 38.30
CA CYS A 545 -27.99 69.51 37.84
C CYS A 545 -28.46 69.65 36.38
N ALA A 546 -29.14 70.75 36.04
CA ALA A 546 -29.60 71.04 34.68
C ALA A 546 -28.45 71.15 33.66
N GLY A 547 -27.27 71.61 34.08
CA GLY A 547 -26.06 71.68 33.27
C GLY A 547 -25.66 70.35 32.63
N LYS A 548 -25.97 69.21 33.26
CA LYS A 548 -25.66 67.87 32.71
C LYS A 548 -26.51 67.47 31.50
N TYR A 549 -27.63 68.15 31.26
CA TYR A 549 -28.52 67.90 30.11
C TYR A 549 -28.25 68.82 28.90
N LYS A 550 -27.33 69.80 29.00
CA LYS A 550 -27.03 70.74 27.90
C LYS A 550 -26.50 70.11 26.60
N ASN A 551 -26.09 68.84 26.60
CA ASN A 551 -25.69 68.10 25.39
C ASN A 551 -26.74 67.12 24.86
N PHE A 552 -27.93 67.04 25.46
CA PHE A 552 -29.00 66.14 25.00
C PHE A 552 -29.43 66.46 23.55
N GLU A 553 -29.47 67.73 23.17
CA GLU A 553 -29.80 68.16 21.81
C GLU A 553 -28.78 67.66 20.77
N ASN A 554 -27.50 67.56 21.13
CA ASN A 554 -26.46 67.00 20.25
C ASN A 554 -26.59 65.48 20.12
N ILE A 555 -27.00 64.77 21.17
CA ILE A 555 -27.29 63.32 21.13
C ILE A 555 -28.49 63.05 20.21
N VAL A 556 -29.57 63.83 20.34
CA VAL A 556 -30.76 63.73 19.48
C VAL A 556 -30.44 64.10 18.02
N LYS A 557 -29.58 65.09 17.76
CA LYS A 557 -29.11 65.45 16.41
C LYS A 557 -28.18 64.41 15.77
N VAL A 558 -27.61 63.49 16.55
CA VAL A 558 -26.89 62.32 16.01
C VAL A 558 -27.87 61.19 15.65
N TRP A 559 -29.00 61.05 16.35
CA TRP A 559 -30.03 60.05 16.02
C TRP A 559 -30.96 60.47 14.87
N LEU A 560 -31.19 61.78 14.68
CA LEU A 560 -31.98 62.32 13.56
C LEU A 560 -31.15 62.59 12.28
N LYS A 561 -29.87 62.20 12.27
CA LYS A 561 -29.04 62.07 11.07
C LYS A 561 -28.79 60.57 10.78
N LEU A 562 -29.58 59.89 9.97
CA LEU A 562 -30.74 60.31 9.18
C LEU A 562 -31.81 59.20 9.25
N TYR A 563 -33.09 59.57 9.21
CA TYR A 563 -34.17 58.62 8.88
C TYR A 563 -34.62 58.80 7.42
N TYR A 564 -33.61 58.86 6.54
CA TYR A 564 -33.64 58.84 5.08
C TYR A 564 -32.28 58.33 4.58
#